data_AF-A0A947YD02-F1
#
_entry.id   AF-A0A947YD02-F1
#
_cell.length_a   1.000
_cell.length_b   1.000
_cell.length_c   1.000
_cell.angle_alpha   90.00
_cell.angle_beta   90.00
_cell.angle_gamma   90.00
#
_symmetry.space_group_name_H-M   'P 1'
#
loop_
_entity.id
_entity.type
_entity.pdbx_description
1 polymer ?
#
loop_
_entity_poly.entity_id
_entity_poly.type
_entity_poly.pdbx_seq_one_letter_code
_entity_poly.pdbx_strand_id
1 'polypeptide(L)'
;MHTGFSHKLYLSKQTEGILARVDRFSNKLYLEIGGKILYDAHASKVLPGFKPEAKLEMLKKLKEKAELIICISVPDIERGKKRNDWKLTYDDCVFEMYKRFEEGGIGKT
;
A
#
# COMPACT_ATOMS: atom_id res chain seq x y z
N MET A 1 18.02 5.70 -20.28
CA MET A 1 18.04 5.06 -18.96
C MET A 1 17.58 3.61 -19.15
N HIS A 2 18.41 2.63 -18.82
CA HIS A 2 18.05 1.22 -19.05
C HIS A 2 17.10 0.73 -17.95
N THR A 3 16.05 0.01 -18.34
CA THR A 3 15.12 -0.63 -17.40
C THR A 3 15.84 -1.75 -16.66
N GLY A 4 15.96 -1.64 -15.34
CA GLY A 4 16.53 -2.67 -14.46
C GLY A 4 15.49 -3.43 -13.64
N PHE A 5 14.23 -3.00 -13.68
CA PHE A 5 13.12 -3.58 -12.93
C PHE A 5 11.88 -3.73 -13.80
N SER A 6 11.30 -4.94 -13.83
CA SER A 6 10.06 -5.21 -14.58
C SER A 6 8.83 -5.04 -13.69
N HIS A 7 8.14 -3.91 -13.86
CA HIS A 7 6.89 -3.63 -13.15
C HIS A 7 5.82 -4.71 -13.35
N LYS A 8 5.64 -5.18 -14.59
CA LYS A 8 4.67 -6.23 -14.92
C LYS A 8 4.98 -7.53 -14.19
N LEU A 9 6.25 -7.93 -14.15
CA LEU A 9 6.68 -9.13 -13.47
C LEU A 9 6.48 -9.00 -11.95
N TYR A 10 6.83 -7.84 -11.37
CA TYR A 10 6.58 -7.55 -9.97
C TYR A 10 5.11 -7.70 -9.60
N LEU A 11 4.19 -7.06 -10.32
CA LEU A 11 2.76 -7.18 -10.04
C LEU A 11 2.28 -8.63 -10.10
N SER A 12 2.75 -9.41 -11.08
CA SER A 12 2.38 -10.81 -11.19
C SER A 12 2.90 -11.63 -10.02
N LYS A 13 4.21 -11.57 -9.75
CA LYS A 13 4.89 -12.39 -8.74
C LYS A 13 4.51 -12.02 -7.32
N GLN A 14 4.32 -10.72 -7.04
CA GLN A 14 3.90 -10.26 -5.72
C GLN A 14 2.46 -10.70 -5.41
N THR A 15 1.54 -10.58 -6.38
CA THR A 15 0.15 -11.04 -6.21
C THR A 15 0.11 -12.56 -6.00
N GLU A 16 0.83 -13.32 -6.82
CA GLU A 16 0.98 -14.78 -6.69
C GLU A 16 1.52 -15.17 -5.31
N GLY A 17 2.58 -14.51 -4.86
CA GLY A 17 3.20 -14.77 -3.55
C GLY A 17 2.28 -14.47 -2.38
N ILE A 18 1.49 -13.40 -2.45
CA ILE A 18 0.50 -13.07 -1.39
C ILE A 18 -0.60 -14.13 -1.35
N LEU A 19 -1.19 -14.49 -2.50
CA LEU A 19 -2.24 -15.51 -2.55
C LEU A 19 -1.73 -16.87 -2.06
N ALA A 20 -0.56 -17.31 -2.51
CA ALA A 20 0.06 -18.54 -2.02
C ALA A 20 0.34 -18.49 -0.51
N ARG A 21 0.63 -17.30 0.05
CA ARG A 21 0.80 -17.13 1.49
C ARG A 21 -0.52 -17.26 2.25
N VAL A 22 -1.62 -16.73 1.71
CA VAL A 22 -2.97 -16.85 2.27
C VAL A 22 -3.41 -18.31 2.32
N ASP A 23 -3.19 -19.07 1.24
CA ASP A 23 -3.56 -20.49 1.16
C ASP A 23 -2.85 -21.34 2.23
N ARG A 24 -1.62 -20.94 2.62
CA ARG A 24 -0.85 -21.60 3.70
C ARG A 24 -1.40 -21.36 5.11
N PHE A 25 -2.33 -20.43 5.30
CA PHE A 25 -2.88 -20.04 6.61
C PHE A 25 -4.39 -20.20 6.69
N SER A 26 -4.91 -21.30 6.14
CA SER A 26 -6.36 -21.59 6.20
C SER A 26 -7.21 -20.47 5.60
N ASN A 27 -6.74 -19.89 4.50
CA ASN A 27 -7.40 -18.83 3.74
C ASN A 27 -7.62 -17.49 4.48
N LYS A 28 -6.91 -17.25 5.60
CA LYS A 28 -6.96 -15.96 6.30
C LYS A 28 -5.56 -15.47 6.63
N LEU A 29 -5.26 -14.23 6.24
CA LEU A 29 -3.97 -13.58 6.50
C LEU A 29 -4.19 -12.12 6.85
N TYR A 30 -3.69 -11.70 8.00
CA TYR A 30 -3.47 -10.28 8.29
C TYR A 30 -2.08 -9.91 7.78
N LEU A 31 -2.02 -9.09 6.73
CA LEU A 31 -0.78 -8.66 6.10
C LEU A 31 -0.51 -7.20 6.45
N GLU A 32 0.56 -6.95 7.22
CA GLU A 32 1.05 -5.59 7.44
C GLU A 32 1.75 -5.07 6.18
N ILE A 33 1.38 -3.85 5.76
CA ILE A 33 2.04 -3.16 4.65
C ILE A 33 2.78 -1.94 5.21
N GLY A 34 4.06 -2.14 5.52
CA GLY A 34 4.94 -1.08 6.00
C GLY A 34 5.42 -0.12 4.92
N GLY A 35 5.79 1.09 5.34
CA GLY A 35 6.40 2.11 4.49
C GLY A 35 5.40 2.90 3.62
N LYS A 36 5.91 3.54 2.56
CA LYS A 36 5.08 4.34 1.65
C LYS A 36 4.29 3.41 0.72
N ILE A 37 2.97 3.34 0.92
CA ILE A 37 2.04 2.63 0.03
C ILE A 37 1.69 3.51 -1.18
N LEU A 38 1.49 4.80 -0.91
CA LEU A 38 1.19 5.82 -1.90
C LEU A 38 2.50 6.53 -2.28
N TYR A 39 2.78 6.60 -3.58
CA TYR A 39 3.89 7.35 -4.19
C TYR A 39 5.27 7.04 -3.62
N ASP A 40 5.76 5.80 -3.85
CA ASP A 40 7.12 5.40 -3.47
C ASP A 40 8.18 5.92 -4.46
N ALA A 41 8.45 7.23 -4.37
CA ALA A 41 9.43 7.89 -5.23
C ALA A 41 10.87 7.43 -4.96
N HIS A 42 11.17 6.89 -3.77
CA HIS A 42 12.49 6.36 -3.47
C HIS A 42 12.73 5.07 -4.25
N ALA A 43 11.81 4.10 -4.17
CA ALA A 43 11.91 2.85 -4.91
C ALA A 43 12.01 3.09 -6.43
N SER A 44 11.25 4.04 -6.97
CA SER A 44 11.29 4.35 -8.41
C SER A 44 12.66 4.89 -8.88
N LYS A 45 13.36 5.67 -8.06
CA LYS A 45 14.71 6.16 -8.36
C LYS A 45 15.76 5.05 -8.25
N VAL A 46 15.60 4.16 -7.27
CA VAL A 46 16.56 3.08 -6.99
C VAL A 46 16.39 1.89 -7.94
N LEU A 47 15.16 1.62 -8.40
CA LEU A 47 14.80 0.49 -9.25
C LEU A 47 14.27 1.03 -10.60
N PRO A 48 15.14 1.23 -11.61
CA PRO A 48 14.72 1.77 -12.90
C PRO A 48 13.64 0.90 -13.56
N GLY A 49 12.40 1.39 -13.60
CA GLY A 49 11.24 0.64 -14.09
C GLY A 49 10.21 0.27 -13.01
N PHE A 50 10.51 0.49 -11.73
CA PHE A 50 9.51 0.45 -10.66
C PHE A 50 8.65 1.72 -10.68
N LYS A 51 7.33 1.57 -10.69
CA LYS A 51 6.40 2.72 -10.62
C LYS A 51 6.11 3.11 -9.16
N PRO A 52 6.05 4.40 -8.81
CA PRO A 52 5.70 4.84 -7.45
C PRO A 52 4.37 4.27 -6.93
N GLU A 53 3.42 3.98 -7.82
CA GLU A 53 2.09 3.45 -7.52
C GLU A 53 2.03 1.92 -7.51
N ALA A 54 3.16 1.21 -7.67
CA ALA A 54 3.16 -0.24 -7.86
C ALA A 54 2.48 -1.02 -6.73
N LYS A 55 2.61 -0.56 -5.48
CA LYS A 55 1.95 -1.18 -4.33
C LYS A 55 0.44 -1.01 -4.38
N LEU A 56 -0.04 0.18 -4.77
CA LEU A 56 -1.47 0.43 -4.95
C LEU A 56 -2.03 -0.42 -6.10
N GLU A 57 -1.35 -0.49 -7.24
CA GLU A 57 -1.76 -1.36 -8.36
C GLU A 57 -1.79 -2.83 -7.97
N MET A 58 -0.84 -3.29 -7.15
CA MET A 58 -0.83 -4.65 -6.61
C MET A 58 -2.06 -4.90 -5.71
N LEU A 59 -2.38 -3.97 -4.80
CA LEU A 59 -3.57 -4.10 -3.94
C LEU A 59 -4.87 -4.10 -4.74
N LYS A 60 -4.97 -3.32 -5.82
CA LYS A 60 -6.13 -3.36 -6.72
C LYS A 60 -6.37 -4.74 -7.33
N LYS A 61 -5.33 -5.54 -7.58
CA LYS A 61 -5.49 -6.92 -8.05
C LYS A 61 -6.07 -7.86 -6.99
N LEU A 62 -5.93 -7.50 -5.72
CA LEU A 62 -6.41 -8.27 -4.58
C LEU A 62 -7.74 -7.75 -4.03
N LYS A 63 -8.28 -6.63 -4.56
CA LYS A 63 -9.44 -5.91 -4.01
C LYS A 63 -10.68 -6.78 -3.75
N GLU A 64 -10.93 -7.78 -4.59
CA GLU A 64 -12.10 -8.68 -4.45
C GLU A 64 -11.93 -9.72 -3.32
N LYS A 65 -10.71 -9.86 -2.79
CA LYS A 65 -10.33 -10.86 -1.77
C LYS A 65 -9.67 -10.24 -0.54
N ALA A 66 -9.63 -8.91 -0.46
CA ALA A 66 -8.87 -8.21 0.56
C ALA A 66 -9.71 -7.10 1.20
N GLU A 67 -9.67 -7.07 2.53
CA GLU A 67 -10.21 -5.99 3.34
C GLU A 67 -9.07 -5.05 3.76
N LEU A 68 -9.37 -3.75 3.88
CA LEU A 68 -8.41 -2.74 4.30
C LEU A 68 -8.63 -2.40 5.77
N ILE A 69 -7.56 -2.52 6.57
CA ILE A 69 -7.52 -2.05 7.96
C ILE A 69 -6.47 -0.95 8.04
N ILE A 70 -6.87 0.25 8.49
CA ILE A 70 -5.97 1.37 8.73
C ILE A 70 -5.78 1.53 10.23
N CYS A 71 -4.54 1.39 10.70
CA CYS A 71 -4.19 1.56 12.11
C CYS A 71 -3.67 2.97 12.39
N ILE A 72 -4.14 3.59 13.47
CA ILE A 72 -3.67 4.88 13.95
C ILE A 72 -3.45 4.84 15.47
N SER A 73 -2.43 5.57 15.95
CA SER A 73 -2.05 5.62 17.36
C SER A 73 -2.77 6.77 18.07
N VAL A 74 -3.52 6.46 19.14
CA VAL A 74 -4.22 7.46 19.96
C VAL A 74 -3.25 8.52 20.52
N PRO A 75 -2.12 8.16 21.16
CA PRO A 75 -1.15 9.16 21.63
C PRO A 75 -0.60 10.07 20.54
N ASP A 76 -0.48 9.59 19.29
CA ASP A 76 0.01 10.40 18.17
C ASP A 76 -1.07 11.40 17.68
N ILE A 77 -2.36 11.03 17.75
CA ILE A 77 -3.48 11.94 17.52
C ILE A 77 -3.49 13.05 18.58
N GLU A 78 -3.44 12.66 19.86
CA GLU A 78 -3.48 13.63 20.98
C GLU A 78 -2.32 14.63 20.94
N ARG A 79 -1.13 14.20 20.49
CA ARG A 79 0.04 15.06 20.32
C ARG A 79 -0.04 15.94 19.07
N GLY A 80 -1.07 15.81 18.23
CA GLY A 80 -1.17 16.48 16.95
C GLY A 80 0.02 16.17 16.04
N LYS A 81 0.55 14.94 16.12
CA LYS A 81 1.77 14.56 15.42
C LYS A 81 1.57 14.75 13.92
N LYS A 82 2.54 15.39 13.27
CA LYS A 82 2.53 15.63 11.83
C LYS A 82 3.45 14.67 11.09
N ARG A 83 2.96 14.19 9.96
CA ARG A 83 3.74 13.37 9.03
C ARG A 83 4.64 14.29 8.20
N ASN A 84 5.96 14.05 8.25
CA ASN A 84 6.93 15.00 7.70
C ASN A 84 6.88 15.17 6.18
N ASP A 85 6.45 14.14 5.46
CA ASP A 85 6.34 14.11 3.99
C ASP A 85 5.11 14.87 3.48
N TRP A 86 3.97 14.75 4.15
CA TRP A 86 2.71 15.37 3.72
C TRP A 86 2.34 16.63 4.50
N LYS A 87 3.02 16.89 5.63
CA LYS A 87 2.73 18.00 6.56
C LYS A 87 1.31 17.99 7.16
N LEU A 88 0.57 16.90 6.99
CA LEU A 88 -0.72 16.63 7.60
C LEU A 88 -0.55 15.99 8.98
N THR A 89 -1.52 16.16 9.86
CA THR A 89 -1.61 15.39 11.11
C THR A 89 -1.95 13.93 10.80
N TYR A 90 -1.72 13.03 11.75
CA TYR A 90 -1.91 11.59 11.52
C TYR A 90 -3.38 11.23 11.23
N ASP A 91 -4.33 11.89 11.89
CA ASP A 91 -5.77 11.76 11.64
C ASP A 91 -6.15 12.22 10.22
N ASP A 92 -5.68 13.40 9.79
CA ASP A 92 -5.86 13.88 8.41
C ASP A 92 -5.24 12.92 7.39
N CYS A 93 -4.08 12.33 7.70
CA CYS A 93 -3.45 11.34 6.83
C CYS A 93 -4.31 10.10 6.66
N VAL A 94 -5.03 9.65 7.70
CA VAL A 94 -5.93 8.49 7.62
C VAL A 94 -7.09 8.79 6.67
N PHE A 95 -7.72 9.95 6.78
CA PHE A 95 -8.80 10.35 5.87
C PHE A 95 -8.33 10.44 4.42
N GLU A 96 -7.17 11.06 4.17
CA GLU A 96 -6.60 11.13 2.82
C GLU A 96 -6.22 9.73 2.30
N MET A 97 -5.62 8.87 3.13
CA MET A 97 -5.33 7.48 2.74
C MET A 97 -6.59 6.71 2.37
N TYR A 98 -7.63 6.79 3.21
CA TYR A 98 -8.92 6.15 2.95
C TYR A 98 -9.50 6.61 1.61
N LYS A 99 -9.55 7.93 1.37
CA LYS A 99 -10.05 8.50 0.11
C LYS A 99 -9.29 7.97 -1.11
N ARG A 100 -7.96 7.89 -1.03
CA ARG A 100 -7.12 7.35 -2.13
C ARG A 100 -7.37 5.87 -2.40
N PHE A 101 -7.61 5.08 -1.35
CA PHE A 101 -7.97 3.68 -1.52
C PHE A 101 -9.35 3.54 -2.15
N GLU A 102 -10.34 4.33 -1.74
CA GLU A 102 -11.67 4.36 -2.36
C GLU A 102 -11.64 4.77 -3.83
N GLU A 103 -10.89 5.82 -4.19
CA GLU A 103 -10.65 6.23 -5.58
C GLU A 103 -9.97 5.11 -6.39
N GLY A 104 -9.16 4.29 -5.70
CA GLY A 104 -8.54 3.09 -6.25
C GLY A 104 -9.48 1.88 -6.38
N GLY A 105 -10.71 1.96 -5.86
CA GLY A 105 -11.66 0.85 -5.81
C GLY A 105 -11.31 -0.22 -4.77
N ILE A 106 -10.53 0.14 -3.74
CA ILE A 106 -10.12 -0.74 -2.64
C ILE A 106 -10.93 -0.35 -1.40
N GLY A 107 -11.44 -1.33 -0.65
CA GLY A 107 -12.18 -1.08 0.59
C GLY A 107 -13.62 -0.60 0.39
N LYS A 108 -14.14 -0.64 -0.85
CA LYS A 108 -15.58 -0.49 -1.09
C LYS A 108 -16.28 -1.74 -0.58
N THR A 109 -17.15 -1.57 0.40
CA THR A 109 -18.08 -2.61 0.87
C THR A 109 -19.33 -2.62 0.01
#